data_AF-A0A923S8E2-F1
#
_entry.id   AF-A0A923S8E2-F1
#
_cell.length_a   1.000
_cell.length_b   1.000
_cell.length_c   1.000
_cell.angle_alpha   90.00
_cell.angle_beta   90.00
_cell.angle_gamma   90.00
#
_symmetry.space_group_name_H-M   'P 1'
#
loop_
_entity.id
_entity.type
_entity.pdbx_description
1 polymer ?
#
loop_
_entity_poly.entity_id
_entity_poly.type
_entity_poly.pdbx_seq_one_letter_code
_entity_poly.pdbx_strand_id
1 'polypeptide(L)'
;MLAYGTTWVNAMDCRFEDNQVGFRFNAEGTVVTHTQYANNEFFHNGTAVLLESVPAESPLSFPGSVFEDNDTDIDNRCGREVNISQTAFR
;
A
#
# COMPACT_ATOMS: atom_id res chain seq x y z
N MET A 1 7.15 -4.98 4.15
CA MET A 1 7.38 -5.53 2.79
C MET A 1 7.84 -4.43 1.84
N LEU A 2 8.76 -4.72 0.90
CA LEU A 2 9.31 -3.73 -0.04
C LEU A 2 9.17 -4.18 -1.49
N ALA A 3 8.50 -3.38 -2.32
CA ALA A 3 8.57 -3.45 -3.78
C ALA A 3 9.57 -2.37 -4.27
N TYR A 4 10.66 -2.78 -4.93
CA TYR A 4 11.73 -1.86 -5.34
C TYR A 4 12.25 -2.13 -6.76
N GLY A 5 12.76 -1.10 -7.42
CA GLY A 5 13.32 -1.21 -8.77
C GLY A 5 12.23 -1.59 -9.78
N THR A 6 12.46 -2.56 -10.65
CA THR A 6 11.46 -2.98 -11.66
C THR A 6 10.54 -4.11 -11.17
N THR A 7 10.44 -4.30 -9.85
CA THR A 7 9.66 -5.39 -9.25
C THR A 7 8.31 -4.90 -8.76
N TRP A 8 7.28 -5.71 -9.03
CA TRP A 8 5.93 -5.51 -8.52
C TRP A 8 5.60 -6.60 -7.49
N VAL A 9 4.81 -6.26 -6.47
CA VAL A 9 4.38 -7.20 -5.43
C VAL A 9 2.85 -7.22 -5.39
N ASN A 10 2.27 -8.39 -5.19
CA ASN A 10 0.83 -8.56 -5.01
C ASN A 10 0.60 -9.04 -3.56
N ALA A 11 0.15 -8.14 -2.67
CA ALA A 11 -0.25 -8.49 -1.30
C ALA A 11 -1.77 -8.42 -1.16
N MET A 12 -2.36 -9.56 -0.83
CA MET A 12 -3.78 -9.71 -0.53
C MET A 12 -3.91 -10.65 0.65
N ASP A 13 -4.93 -10.44 1.49
CA ASP A 13 -5.22 -11.27 2.66
C ASP A 13 -4.01 -11.39 3.62
N CYS A 14 -3.21 -10.33 3.74
CA CYS A 14 -2.01 -10.27 4.59
C CYS A 14 -2.26 -9.42 5.84
N ARG A 15 -1.45 -9.65 6.89
CA ARG A 15 -1.36 -8.78 8.07
C ARG A 15 0.03 -8.17 8.17
N PHE A 16 0.09 -6.85 8.28
CA PHE A 16 1.29 -6.06 8.49
C PHE A 16 1.18 -5.37 9.85
N GLU A 17 1.96 -5.84 10.83
CA GLU A 17 1.83 -5.45 12.23
C GLU A 17 3.18 -5.07 12.83
N ASP A 18 3.18 -4.04 13.68
CA ASP A 18 4.35 -3.57 14.46
C ASP A 18 5.59 -3.22 13.61
N ASN A 19 5.40 -2.67 12.40
CA ASN A 19 6.51 -2.26 11.53
C ASN A 19 6.73 -0.74 11.56
N GLN A 20 7.97 -0.31 11.35
CA GLN A 20 8.21 1.09 11.00
C GLN A 20 7.49 1.45 9.68
N VAL A 21 7.55 0.57 8.68
CA VAL A 21 6.77 0.68 7.44
C VAL A 21 6.18 -0.68 7.07
N GLY A 22 4.85 -0.81 7.01
CA GLY A 22 4.15 -2.04 6.70
C GLY A 22 4.37 -2.49 5.25
N PHE A 23 3.99 -1.65 4.30
CA PHE A 23 4.16 -1.87 2.86
C PHE A 23 4.77 -0.65 2.17
N ARG A 24 5.99 -0.81 1.65
CA ARG A 24 6.73 0.22 0.92
C ARG A 24 6.73 -0.08 -0.58
N PHE A 25 6.18 0.84 -1.36
CA PHE A 25 6.16 0.82 -2.81
C PHE A 25 7.12 1.87 -3.37
N ASN A 26 8.21 1.39 -3.98
CA ASN A 26 9.23 2.23 -4.62
C ASN A 26 9.73 1.55 -5.88
N ALA A 27 8.78 1.25 -6.78
CA ALA A 27 9.07 0.61 -8.05
C ALA A 27 9.08 1.63 -9.18
N GLU A 28 9.76 1.28 -10.26
CA GLU A 28 9.89 2.03 -11.49
C GLU A 28 9.71 1.09 -12.70
N GLY A 29 9.70 1.65 -13.90
CA GLY A 29 9.51 0.88 -15.14
C GLY A 29 8.04 0.76 -15.54
N THR A 30 7.68 -0.25 -16.34
CA THR A 30 6.35 -0.39 -16.95
C THR A 30 5.61 -1.66 -16.55
N VAL A 31 6.24 -2.54 -15.76
CA VAL A 31 5.65 -3.81 -15.35
C VAL A 31 4.69 -3.57 -14.20
N VAL A 32 3.39 -3.57 -14.52
CA VAL A 32 2.28 -3.46 -13.55
C VAL A 32 1.49 -4.75 -13.60
N THR A 33 1.53 -5.54 -12.53
CA THR A 33 0.80 -6.82 -12.48
C THR A 33 -0.52 -6.72 -11.74
N HIS A 34 -0.68 -5.72 -10.86
CA HIS A 34 -1.87 -5.61 -10.01
C HIS A 34 -2.01 -4.23 -9.38
N THR A 35 -3.22 -3.72 -9.20
CA THR A 35 -3.46 -2.42 -8.53
C THR A 35 -4.40 -2.51 -7.32
N GLN A 36 -4.95 -3.69 -7.01
CA GLN A 36 -5.85 -3.89 -5.87
C GLN A 36 -5.18 -4.70 -4.76
N TYR A 37 -4.96 -4.10 -3.60
CA TYR A 37 -4.34 -4.75 -2.43
C TYR A 37 -5.43 -5.05 -1.40
N ALA A 38 -6.24 -6.06 -1.70
CA ALA A 38 -7.47 -6.36 -0.99
C ALA A 38 -7.26 -7.07 0.36
N ASN A 39 -8.21 -6.85 1.28
CA ASN A 39 -8.36 -7.57 2.55
C ASN A 39 -7.09 -7.64 3.42
N ASN A 40 -6.27 -6.60 3.37
CA ASN A 40 -5.08 -6.53 4.21
C ASN A 40 -5.39 -5.86 5.55
N GLU A 41 -4.73 -6.30 6.60
CA GLU A 41 -4.75 -5.66 7.92
C GLU A 41 -3.43 -4.91 8.12
N PHE A 42 -3.50 -3.60 8.33
CA PHE A 42 -2.35 -2.77 8.70
C PHE A 42 -2.58 -2.23 10.11
N PHE A 43 -1.84 -2.78 11.08
CA PHE A 43 -2.04 -2.53 12.50
C PHE A 43 -0.75 -2.08 13.19
N HIS A 44 -0.77 -1.04 14.02
CA HIS A 44 0.37 -0.60 14.85
C HIS A 44 1.67 -0.34 14.05
N ASN A 45 1.56 0.15 12.82
CA ASN A 45 2.73 0.55 12.04
C ASN A 45 3.02 2.04 12.18
N GLY A 46 4.29 2.43 12.10
CA GLY A 46 4.65 3.85 11.95
C GLY A 46 4.13 4.43 10.63
N THR A 47 4.26 3.67 9.54
CA THR A 47 3.56 3.98 8.28
C THR A 47 3.02 2.69 7.69
N ALA A 48 1.70 2.55 7.60
CA ALA A 48 1.11 1.33 7.05
C ALA A 48 1.46 1.13 5.58
N VAL A 49 1.22 2.14 4.74
CA VAL A 49 1.59 2.13 3.32
C VAL A 49 2.40 3.37 2.97
N LEU A 50 3.59 3.17 2.39
CA LEU A 50 4.46 4.23 1.88
C LEU A 50 4.59 4.10 0.36
N LEU A 51 4.12 5.11 -0.38
CA LEU A 51 4.19 5.17 -1.85
C LEU A 51 5.21 6.23 -2.28
N GLU A 52 6.44 5.80 -2.58
CA GLU A 52 7.53 6.67 -3.06
C GLU A 52 7.54 6.77 -4.58
N SER A 53 7.34 5.65 -5.27
CA SER A 53 7.23 5.58 -6.74
C SER A 53 6.36 4.40 -7.12
N VAL A 54 5.37 4.64 -7.99
CA VAL A 54 4.40 3.65 -8.46
C VAL A 54 4.19 3.85 -9.96
N PRO A 55 4.57 2.89 -10.82
CA PRO A 55 4.45 3.06 -12.27
C PRO A 55 3.06 2.81 -12.85
N ALA A 56 2.04 2.51 -12.03
CA ALA A 56 0.67 2.32 -12.50
C ALA A 56 -0.01 3.63 -12.94
N GLU A 57 -0.74 3.57 -14.05
CA GLU A 57 -1.63 4.65 -14.50
C GLU A 57 -3.00 4.59 -13.82
N SER A 58 -3.48 3.38 -13.52
CA SER A 58 -4.71 3.20 -12.75
C SER A 58 -4.48 3.45 -11.26
N PRO A 59 -5.49 3.95 -10.53
CA PRO A 59 -5.38 4.14 -9.08
C PRO A 59 -5.05 2.82 -8.38
N LEU A 60 -4.22 2.90 -7.33
CA LEU A 60 -4.12 1.80 -6.37
C LEU A 60 -5.38 1.78 -5.51
N SER A 61 -5.81 0.61 -5.06
CA SER A 61 -6.93 0.48 -4.13
C SER A 61 -6.69 -0.56 -3.05
N PHE A 62 -7.37 -0.40 -1.92
CA PHE A 62 -7.26 -1.29 -0.75
C PHE A 62 -8.64 -1.79 -0.30
N PRO A 63 -9.41 -2.46 -1.18
CA PRO A 63 -10.78 -2.85 -0.87
C PRO A 63 -10.80 -3.93 0.22
N GLY A 64 -11.67 -3.75 1.22
CA GLY A 64 -11.78 -4.67 2.35
C GLY A 64 -10.62 -4.58 3.35
N SER A 65 -9.60 -3.76 3.08
CA SER A 65 -8.47 -3.60 3.96
C SER A 65 -8.82 -2.70 5.15
N VAL A 66 -8.18 -2.97 6.29
CA VAL A 66 -8.32 -2.22 7.53
C VAL A 66 -6.98 -1.59 7.87
N PHE A 67 -7.01 -0.30 8.13
CA PHE A 67 -5.91 0.48 8.69
C PHE A 67 -6.33 0.91 10.09
N GLU A 68 -5.62 0.44 11.10
CA GLU A 68 -6.00 0.66 12.50
C GLU A 68 -4.76 0.95 13.34
N ASP A 69 -4.85 2.01 14.16
CA ASP A 69 -3.81 2.41 15.12
C ASP A 69 -2.38 2.55 14.49
N ASN A 70 -2.28 3.02 13.25
CA ASN A 70 -0.98 3.39 12.64
C ASN A 70 -0.67 4.87 12.91
N ASP A 71 0.62 5.25 13.00
CA ASP A 71 0.96 6.69 13.08
C ASP A 71 0.62 7.40 11.75
N THR A 72 0.70 6.69 10.63
CA THR A 72 0.30 7.16 9.30
C THR A 72 -0.25 6.00 8.47
N ASP A 73 -1.49 6.09 8.02
CA ASP A 73 -2.10 5.02 7.23
C ASP A 73 -1.51 4.93 5.82
N ILE A 74 -1.50 6.05 5.08
CA ILE A 74 -0.97 6.10 3.71
C ILE A 74 -0.14 7.37 3.53
N ASP A 75 1.17 7.21 3.40
CA ASP A 75 2.10 8.27 2.99
C ASP A 75 2.32 8.19 1.46
N ASN A 76 1.61 9.05 0.73
CA ASN A 76 1.65 9.08 -0.73
C ASN A 76 2.52 10.23 -1.26
N ARG A 77 3.81 9.93 -1.42
CA ARG A 77 4.82 10.92 -1.86
C ARG A 77 4.85 11.11 -3.37
N CYS A 78 4.40 10.11 -4.12
CA CYS A 78 4.36 10.17 -5.60
C CYS A 78 3.09 10.85 -6.15
N GLY A 79 2.12 11.20 -5.30
CA GLY A 79 0.91 11.93 -5.70
C GLY A 79 -0.05 11.13 -6.60
N ARG A 80 0.11 9.81 -6.69
CA ARG A 80 -0.77 8.94 -7.48
C ARG A 80 -2.15 8.84 -6.84
N GLU A 81 -3.17 8.65 -7.65
CA GLU A 81 -4.52 8.45 -7.13
C GLU A 81 -4.58 7.13 -6.32
N VAL A 82 -5.21 7.19 -5.14
CA VAL A 82 -5.49 6.02 -4.31
C VAL A 82 -6.98 5.99 -4.02
N ASN A 83 -7.64 4.92 -4.44
CA ASN A 83 -9.05 4.69 -4.18
C ASN A 83 -9.23 4.00 -2.82
N ILE A 84 -9.78 4.75 -1.86
CA ILE A 84 -10.04 4.31 -0.48
C ILE A 84 -11.53 4.10 -0.17
N SER A 85 -12.39 4.08 -1.20
CA SER A 85 -13.85 3.99 -1.02
C SER A 85 -14.34 2.73 -0.30
N GLN A 86 -13.55 1.66 -0.34
CA GLN A 86 -13.83 0.38 0.30
C GLN A 86 -12.80 0.02 1.38
N THR A 87 -12.15 1.03 1.95
CA THR A 87 -11.11 0.86 2.97
C THR A 87 -11.64 1.36 4.31
N ALA A 88 -11.38 0.62 5.39
CA ALA A 88 -11.72 1.04 6.74
C ALA A 88 -10.51 1.67 7.42
N PHE A 89 -10.72 2.82 8.05
CA PHE A 89 -9.74 3.52 8.90
C PHE A 89 -10.34 3.65 10.30
N ARG A 90 -9.59 3.25 11.33
CA ARG A 90 -10.06 3.21 12.73
C ARG A 90 -9.00 3.68 13.71
#